data_AF-A0A919M5N6-F1
#
_entry.id   AF-A0A919M5N6-F1
#
_cell.length_a   1.000
_cell.length_b   1.000
_cell.length_c   1.000
_cell.angle_alpha   90.00
_cell.angle_beta   90.00
_cell.angle_gamma   90.00
#
_symmetry.space_group_name_H-M   'P 1'
#
loop_
_entity.id
_entity.type
_entity.pdbx_description
1 polymer ?
#
loop_
_entity_poly.entity_id
_entity_poly.type
_entity_poly.pdbx_seq_one_letter_code
_entity_poly.pdbx_strand_id
1 'polypeptide(L)' 'MPPEFRPRLFDRMARAGQTAGTVRGTGLGLYIVRSLARSNGGEVHYEPNPGGGSVFVVEADAGT' A
#
# COMPACT_ATOMS: atom_id res chain seq x y z
N MET A 1 7.45 5.82 -5.81
CA MET A 1 6.01 6.14 -5.85
C MET A 1 5.81 7.64 -6.10
N PRO A 2 5.02 8.04 -7.13
CA PRO A 2 4.73 9.45 -7.39
C PRO A 2 4.07 10.12 -6.17
N PRO A 3 4.54 11.31 -5.73
CA PRO A 3 4.02 12.00 -4.55
C PRO A 3 2.50 12.17 -4.55
N GLU A 4 1.93 12.54 -5.69
CA GLU A 4 0.49 12.78 -5.88
C GLU A 4 -0.36 11.52 -5.74
N PHE A 5 0.24 10.34 -5.92
CA PHE A 5 -0.48 9.07 -5.80
C PHE A 5 -0.45 8.50 -4.38
N ARG A 6 0.51 8.91 -3.55
CA ARG A 6 0.69 8.37 -2.17
C ARG A 6 -0.59 8.38 -1.33
N PRO A 7 -1.42 9.44 -1.34
CA PRO A 7 -2.65 9.46 -0.55
C PRO A 7 -3.66 8.38 -0.94
N ARG A 8 -3.59 7.88 -2.18
CA ARG A 8 -4.52 6.93 -2.77
C ARG A 8 -3.99 5.49 -2.81
N LEU A 9 -2.77 5.25 -2.33
CA LEU A 9 -2.07 3.95 -2.39
C LEU A 9 -2.91 2.76 -1.93
N PHE A 10 -3.71 2.99 -0.88
CA PHE A 10 -4.50 1.96 -0.22
C PHE A 10 -5.99 2.02 -0.58
N ASP A 11 -6.37 2.86 -1.55
CA ASP A 11 -7.74 2.90 -2.05
C ASP A 11 -8.03 1.65 -2.89
N ARG A 12 -9.30 1.28 -2.93
CA ARG A 12 -9.76 0.17 -3.77
C ARG A 12 -9.49 0.49 -5.25
N MET A 13 -8.88 -0.47 -5.97
CA MET A 13 -8.52 -0.35 -7.39
C MET A 13 -7.52 0.77 -7.72
N ALA A 14 -6.81 1.29 -6.72
CA ALA A 14 -5.82 2.32 -6.93
C ALA A 14 -4.63 1.77 -7.75
N ARG A 15 -4.26 2.49 -8.82
CA ARG A 15 -3.09 2.18 -9.63
C ARG A 15 -2.34 3.46 -10.01
N ALA A 16 -1.03 3.48 -9.78
CA ALA A 16 -0.18 4.62 -10.11
C ALA A 16 0.25 4.57 -11.58
N GLY A 17 -0.29 5.45 -12.42
CA GLY A 17 0.25 5.78 -13.74
C GLY A 17 0.60 4.57 -14.65
N GLN A 18 1.76 4.66 -15.31
CA GLN A 18 2.21 3.87 -16.49
C GLN A 18 2.14 2.34 -16.38
N THR A 19 1.84 1.76 -15.21
CA THR A 19 1.64 0.32 -15.00
C THR A 19 0.19 -0.15 -15.11
N ALA A 20 -0.78 0.77 -15.26
CA ALA A 20 -2.21 0.45 -15.38
C ALA A 20 -2.59 -0.41 -16.60
N GLY A 21 -1.66 -0.66 -17.53
CA GLY A 21 -1.85 -1.58 -18.67
C GLY A 21 -0.81 -2.70 -18.80
N THR A 22 0.35 -2.59 -18.15
CA THR A 22 1.49 -3.53 -18.30
C THR A 22 1.60 -4.55 -17.17
N VAL A 23 1.02 -4.26 -16.00
CA VAL A 23 1.06 -5.17 -14.84
C VAL A 23 -0.33 -5.79 -14.63
N ARG A 24 -0.40 -7.13 -14.67
CA ARG A 24 -1.64 -7.87 -14.43
C ARG A 24 -2.04 -7.74 -12.97
N GLY A 25 -3.17 -7.09 -12.69
CA GLY A 25 -3.71 -6.93 -11.34
C GLY A 25 -4.79 -5.85 -11.26
N THR A 26 -5.78 -6.03 -10.37
CA THR A 26 -6.93 -5.12 -10.20
C THR A 26 -6.65 -3.92 -9.32
N GLY A 27 -5.45 -3.79 -8.74
CA GLY A 27 -5.14 -2.75 -7.76
C GLY A 27 -5.79 -2.99 -6.39
N LEU A 28 -6.09 -4.24 -6.05
CA LEU A 28 -6.71 -4.60 -4.76
C LEU A 28 -5.71 -4.98 -3.67
N GLY A 29 -4.47 -5.32 -4.01
CA GLY A 29 -3.49 -5.88 -3.06
C GLY A 29 -3.29 -5.00 -1.82
N LEU A 30 -2.93 -3.72 -2.01
CA LEU A 30 -2.68 -2.80 -0.90
C LEU A 30 -3.95 -2.47 -0.09
N TYR A 31 -5.11 -2.40 -0.75
CA TYR A 31 -6.39 -2.25 -0.07
C TYR A 31 -6.70 -3.45 0.85
N ILE A 32 -6.43 -4.67 0.37
CA ILE A 32 -6.60 -5.90 1.16
C ILE A 32 -5.63 -5.92 2.34
N VAL A 33 -4.34 -5.61 2.11
CA VAL A 33 -3.33 -5.54 3.18
C VAL A 33 -3.76 -4.55 4.26
N ARG A 34 -4.24 -3.36 3.91
CA ARG A 34 -4.71 -2.37 4.89
C ARG A 34 -5.93 -2.83 5.65
N SER A 35 -6.87 -3.47 4.98
CA SER A 35 -8.05 -4.05 5.62
C SER A 35 -7.66 -5.13 6.64
N LEU A 36 -6.69 -5.98 6.29
CA LEU A 36 -6.19 -7.04 7.18
C LEU A 36 -5.40 -6.45 8.35
N ALA A 37 -4.47 -5.51 8.13
CA ALA A 37 -3.71 -4.87 9.19
C ALA A 37 -4.65 -4.24 10.23
N ARG A 38 -5.64 -3.46 9.78
CA ARG A 38 -6.66 -2.85 10.64
C ARG A 38 -7.53 -3.86 11.38
N SER A 39 -7.90 -4.96 10.72
CA SER A 39 -8.65 -6.04 11.37
C SER A 39 -7.86 -6.73 12.49
N ASN A 40 -6.52 -6.62 12.49
CA ASN A 40 -5.63 -7.13 13.52
C ASN A 40 -5.19 -6.02 14.51
N GLY A 41 -5.91 -4.89 14.58
CA GLY A 41 -5.55 -3.77 15.47
C GLY A 41 -4.36 -2.94 15.00
N GLY A 42 -3.83 -3.23 13.82
CA GLY A 42 -2.68 -2.58 13.23
C GLY A 42 -3.01 -1.54 12.15
N GLU A 43 -1.97 -1.10 11.43
CA GLU A 43 -2.09 -0.22 10.27
C GLU A 43 -0.95 -0.51 9.27
N VAL A 44 -1.11 -0.05 8.03
CA VAL A 44 -0.04 -0.10 7.03
C VAL A 44 0.19 1.29 6.46
N HIS A 45 1.45 1.69 6.32
CA HIS A 45 1.83 2.96 5.73
C HIS A 45 2.98 2.81 4.72
N TYR A 46 3.18 3.86 3.94
CA TYR A 46 4.25 3.96 2.96
C TYR A 46 5.37 4.83 3.52
N GLU A 47 6.61 4.40 3.34
CA GLU A 47 7.80 5.19 3.67
C GLU A 47 8.65 5.46 2.41
N PRO A 48 9.22 6.67 2.28
CA PRO A 48 10.21 6.95 1.26
C PRO A 48 11.42 6.02 1.41
N ASN A 49 11.88 5.41 0.31
CA ASN A 49 13.11 4.62 0.31
C ASN A 49 14.20 5.35 -0.50
N PRO A 50 15.23 5.90 0.17
CA PRO A 50 16.36 6.56 -0.51
C PRO A 50 17.11 5.61 -1.46
N GLY A 51 17.11 4.30 -1.18
CA GLY A 51 17.74 3.27 -2.02
C GLY A 51 16.93 2.90 -3.28
N GLY A 52 15.78 3.53 -3.52
CA GLY A 52 14.90 3.24 -4.64
C GLY A 52 13.76 2.26 -4.34
N GLY A 53 12.82 2.10 -5.27
CA GLY A 53 11.64 1.26 -5.07
C GLY A 53 10.61 1.86 -4.10
N SER A 54 9.91 1.01 -3.35
CA SER A 54 8.88 1.42 -2.37
C SER A 54 8.99 0.57 -1.11
N VAL A 55 8.88 1.19 0.06
CA VAL A 55 8.81 0.52 1.36
C VAL A 55 7.39 0.66 1.90
N PHE A 56 6.83 -0.46 2.36
CA PHE A 56 5.54 -0.52 3.03
C PHE A 56 5.77 -1.14 4.40
N VAL A 57 5.33 -0.45 5.44
CA VAL A 57 5.50 -0.87 6.83
C VAL A 57 4.14 -1.29 7.36
N VAL A 58 4.07 -2.48 7.96
CA VAL A 58 2.89 -2.97 8.65
C VAL A 58 3.18 -2.91 10.14
N GLU A 59 2.39 -2.11 10.84
CA GLU A 59 2.35 -2.10 12.30
C GLU A 59 1.21 -3.04 12.71
N ALA A 60 1.49 -3.96 13.62
CA ALA A 60 0.50 -4.86 14.17
C ALA A 60 0.59 -4.81 15.68
N ASP A 61 -0.55 -4.80 16.35
CA ASP A 61 -0.59 -4.95 17.78
C ASP A 61 -0.17 -6.39 18.12
N ALA A 62 1.01 -6.53 18.72
CA ALA A 62 1.45 -7.81 19.27
C ALA A 62 0.68 -8.00 20.58
N GLY A 63 -0.55 -8.52 20.48
CA GLY A 63 -1.45 -8.68 21.62
C GLY A 63 -0.71 -9.12 22.89
N THR A 64 -0.87 -8.34 23.97
CA THR A 64 -0.34 -8.64 25.31
C THR A 64 -1.18 -9.72 25.98
#